data_AF-A0A6I8MIW8-F1
#
_entry.id   AF-A0A6I8MIW8-F1
#
_cell.length_a   1.000
_cell.length_b   1.000
_cell.length_c   1.000
_cell.angle_alpha   90.00
_cell.angle_beta   90.00
_cell.angle_gamma   90.00
#
_symmetry.space_group_name_H-M   'P 1'
#
loop_
_entity.id
_entity.type
_entity.pdbx_description
1 polymer ?
#
loop_
_entity_poly.entity_id
_entity_poly.type
_entity_poly.pdbx_seq_one_letter_code
_entity_poly.pdbx_strand_id
1 'polypeptide(L)' 'MTEPLRVAVIGSGPAGIYASDLLTKNNPTTTIDLYERMPAPFGLIRYGVAPDHPRNKGIRA' A
#
# COMPACT_ATOMS: atom_id res chain seq x y z
N MET A 1 -27.06 12.87 1.25
CA MET A 1 -25.99 12.21 2.00
C MET A 1 -24.99 11.73 0.97
N THR A 2 -23.78 12.27 0.96
CA THR A 2 -22.72 11.86 0.02
C THR A 2 -22.22 10.49 0.46
N GLU A 3 -22.31 9.50 -0.43
CA GLU A 3 -21.77 8.17 -0.14
C GLU A 3 -20.26 8.25 0.10
N PRO A 4 -19.70 7.42 1.01
CA PRO A 4 -18.27 7.36 1.24
C PRO A 4 -17.53 7.02 -0.06
N LEU A 5 -16.45 7.73 -0.36
CA LEU A 5 -15.63 7.50 -1.54
C LEU A 5 -15.04 6.07 -1.47
N ARG A 6 -15.21 5.28 -2.53
CA ARG A 6 -14.66 3.92 -2.61
C ARG A 6 -13.58 3.87 -3.67
N VAL A 7 -12.38 3.42 -3.30
CA VAL A 7 -11.20 3.39 -4.18
C VAL A 7 -10.61 1.99 -4.21
N ALA A 8 -10.41 1.45 -5.41
CA ALA A 8 -9.63 0.24 -5.61
C ALA A 8 -8.20 0.61 -6.00
N VAL A 9 -7.21 0.11 -5.26
CA VAL A 9 -5.79 0.31 -5.55
C VAL A 9 -5.19 -1.01 -6.01
N ILE A 10 -4.68 -1.04 -7.24
CA ILE A 10 -4.06 -2.24 -7.83
C ILE A 10 -2.55 -2.17 -7.63
N GLY A 11 -2.05 -3.02 -6.74
CA GLY A 11 -0.64 -3.12 -6.34
C GLY A 11 -0.41 -2.63 -4.91
N SER A 12 0.12 -3.51 -4.06
CA SER A 12 0.46 -3.25 -2.65
C SER A 12 1.92 -2.86 -2.43
N GLY A 13 2.59 -2.38 -3.48
CA GLY A 13 3.94 -1.81 -3.38
C GLY A 13 3.95 -0.47 -2.64
N PRO A 14 5.14 0.14 -2.44
CA PRO A 14 5.26 1.43 -1.76
C PRO A 14 4.36 2.53 -2.35
N ALA A 15 4.22 2.60 -3.68
CA ALA A 15 3.36 3.60 -4.32
C ALA A 15 1.88 3.43 -3.94
N GLY A 16 1.36 2.19 -4.00
CA GLY A 16 -0.05 1.92 -3.69
C GLY A 16 -0.38 2.13 -2.22
N ILE A 17 0.51 1.71 -1.32
CA ILE A 17 0.37 1.95 0.12
C ILE A 17 0.42 3.45 0.43
N TYR A 18 1.37 4.18 -0.16
CA TYR A 18 1.51 5.61 0.09
C TYR A 18 0.31 6.41 -0.44
N ALA A 19 -0.19 6.09 -1.64
CA ALA A 19 -1.40 6.69 -2.17
C ALA A 19 -2.61 6.43 -1.27
N SER A 20 -2.75 5.19 -0.77
CA SER A 20 -3.84 4.80 0.13
C SER A 20 -3.77 5.55 1.47
N ASP A 21 -2.57 5.70 2.04
CA ASP A 21 -2.34 6.45 3.27
C ASP A 21 -2.69 7.93 3.10
N LEU A 22 -2.26 8.56 2.00
CA LEU A 22 -2.62 9.94 1.69
C LEU A 22 -4.13 10.12 1.49
N LEU A 23 -4.81 9.20 0.80
CA LEU A 23 -6.25 9.26 0.60
C LEU A 23 -7.01 9.14 1.92
N THR A 24 -6.59 8.21 2.79
CA THR A 24 -7.22 8.00 4.10
C THR A 24 -7.03 9.20 5.02
N LYS A 25 -5.85 9.85 4.98
CA LYS A 25 -5.56 11.06 5.75
C LYS A 25 -6.37 12.27 5.31
N ASN A 26 -6.54 12.45 4.00
CA ASN A 26 -7.27 13.61 3.45
C ASN A 26 -8.79 13.42 3.50
N ASN A 27 -9.27 12.18 3.46
CA ASN A 27 -10.69 11.89 3.51
C ASN A 27 -10.96 10.63 4.35
N PRO A 28 -11.22 10.78 5.67
CA PRO A 28 -11.37 9.67 6.61
C PRO A 28 -12.54 8.73 6.34
N THR A 29 -13.52 9.17 5.54
CA THR A 29 -14.68 8.34 5.16
C THR A 29 -14.41 7.49 3.92
N THR A 30 -13.22 7.59 3.32
CA THR A 30 -12.85 6.80 2.14
C THR A 30 -12.63 5.34 2.51
N THR A 31 -13.26 4.44 1.76
CA THR A 31 -13.00 3.00 1.83
C THR A 31 -12.02 2.62 0.72
N ILE A 32 -10.95 1.92 1.06
CA ILE A 32 -9.88 1.54 0.12
C ILE A 32 -9.73 0.03 0.09
N ASP A 33 -9.90 -0.55 -1.09
CA ASP A 33 -9.66 -1.96 -1.38
C ASP A 33 -8.30 -2.10 -2.09
N LEU A 34 -7.32 -2.70 -1.41
CA LEU A 34 -5.97 -2.91 -1.94
C LEU A 34 -5.87 -4.32 -2.54
N TYR A 35 -5.62 -4.39 -3.84
CA TYR A 35 -5.46 -5.65 -4.57
C TYR A 35 -3.98 -5.90 -4.85
N GLU A 36 -3.53 -7.12 -4.56
CA GLU A 36 -2.17 -7.55 -4.86
C GLU A 36 -2.20 -8.90 -5.57
N ARG A 37 -1.33 -9.06 -6.56
CA ARG A 37 -1.17 -10.32 -7.29
C ARG A 37 -0.28 -11.30 -6.51
N MET A 38 0.73 -10.80 -5.82
CA MET A 38 1.66 -11.61 -5.04
C MET A 38 1.06 -12.05 -3.69
N PRO A 39 1.43 -13.22 -3.14
CA PRO A 39 0.88 -13.70 -1.87
C PRO A 39 1.17 -12.81 -0.66
N ALA A 40 2.26 -12.02 -0.71
CA ALA A 40 2.63 -11.11 0.35
C ALA A 40 2.75 -9.68 -0.20
N PRO A 41 2.32 -8.68 0.59
CA PRO A 41 2.34 -7.29 0.16
C PRO A 41 3.75 -6.69 0.11
N PHE A 42 3.82 -5.38 -0.18
CA PHE A 42 5.02 -4.53 -0.17
C PHE A 42 5.88 -4.56 -1.44
N GLY A 43 5.52 -5.37 -2.43
CA GLY A 43 6.13 -5.36 -3.76
C GLY A 43 7.66 -5.39 -3.71
N LEU A 44 8.31 -4.43 -4.37
CA LEU A 44 9.77 -4.34 -4.45
C LEU A 44 10.47 -4.20 -3.10
N ILE A 45 9.79 -3.71 -2.06
CA ILE A 45 10.40 -3.68 -0.72
C ILE A 45 10.66 -5.10 -0.21
N ARG A 46 9.76 -6.04 -0.55
CA ARG A 46 9.90 -7.45 -0.20
C ARG A 46 10.73 -8.22 -1.22
N TYR A 47 10.47 -8.03 -2.51
CA TYR A 47 10.98 -8.87 -3.59
C TYR A 47 12.14 -8.26 -4.40
N GLY A 48 12.43 -6.97 -4.21
CA GLY A 48 13.48 -6.25 -4.95
C GLY A 48 14.65 -5.80 -4.09
N VAL A 49 14.41 -5.37 -2.85
CA VAL A 49 15.48 -4.93 -1.95
C VAL A 49 16.36 -6.11 -1.56
N ALA A 50 17.64 -5.98 -1.90
CA ALA A 50 18.65 -6.99 -1.63
C ALA A 50 18.68 -7.35 -0.13
N PRO A 51 18.93 -8.62 0.22
CA PRO A 51 18.81 -9.12 1.58
C PRO A 51 19.81 -8.49 2.56
N ASP A 52 20.93 -8.01 2.06
CA ASP A 52 22.01 -7.30 2.75
C ASP A 52 21.71 -5.80 3.00
N HIS A 53 20.57 -5.29 2.51
CA HIS A 53 20.11 -3.91 2.71
C HIS A 53 18.86 -3.84 3.62
N PRO A 54 18.88 -4.36 4.86
CA PRO A 54 17.71 -4.42 5.73
C PRO A 54 17.19 -3.03 6.12
N ARG A 55 18.05 -2.00 6.12
CA ARG A 55 17.68 -0.62 6.44
C ARG A 55 16.69 -0.03 5.43
N ASN A 56 16.76 -0.45 4.17
CA ASN A 56 15.85 -0.04 3.11
C ASN A 56 14.57 -0.90 3.06
N LYS A 57 14.52 -2.01 3.82
CA LYS A 57 13.33 -2.84 3.89
C LYS A 57 12.22 -2.22 4.73
N GLY A 58 12.52 -1.35 5.70
CA GLY A 58 11.59 -0.41 6.37
C GLY A 58 10.28 -0.96 6.97
N ILE A 59 9.99 -2.25 6.76
CA ILE A 59 8.72 -2.92 6.97
C ILE A 59 9.08 -4.18 7.75
N ARG A 60 8.63 -4.20 9.01
CA ARG A 60 8.68 -5.42 9.82
C ARG A 60 7.60 -6.34 9.27
N ALA A 61 8.01 -7.50 8.78
CA ALA A 61 7.12 -8.59 8.42
C ALA A 61 6.35 -9.09 9.64
#